data_AF-A0A8J4W8C8-F1
#
_entry.id   AF-A0A8J4W8C8-F1
#
_cell.length_a   1.000
_cell.length_b   1.000
_cell.length_c   1.000
_cell.angle_alpha   90.00
_cell.angle_beta   90.00
_cell.angle_gamma   90.00
#
_symmetry.space_group_name_H-M   'P 1'
#
loop_
_entity.id
_entity.type
_entity.pdbx_description
1 polymer ?
#
loop_
_entity_poly.entity_id
_entity_poly.type
_entity_poly.pdbx_seq_one_letter_code
_entity_poly.pdbx_strand_id
1 'polypeptide(L)'
;MAIADSRYLWAEVDRLKTQVQELRTANRLTQEERARTTELLASYVSRAQLDAALSTKISEAQVDAQMDTLRAKISVNMDQKADVAALVTLQNSKLDVSVFDSNVWDLQKLRTSMEQNLRDLFASFASQLEQQVRSKLAIEDFIRVFNPDANGQKAELDTAASRMSKMTDQLESLSNYMSGERQRQRLVAELNVNMLDLSRKQTADRNSIVQLQSSGEIRTRDTCRLDGYEIEGQQRQSAQ
;
A
#
# COMPACT_ATOMS: atom_id res chain seq x y z
N MET A 1 115.27 25.40 -130.90
CA MET A 1 114.17 26.02 -130.11
C MET A 1 113.41 25.03 -129.21
N ALA A 2 113.45 23.70 -129.42
CA ALA A 2 112.65 22.74 -128.63
C ALA A 2 113.14 22.42 -127.19
N ILE A 3 114.44 22.60 -126.90
CA ILE A 3 115.03 22.22 -125.60
C ILE A 3 114.65 23.21 -124.48
N ALA A 4 114.44 24.48 -124.81
CA ALA A 4 114.08 25.52 -123.85
C ALA A 4 112.62 25.37 -123.36
N ASP A 5 111.69 25.07 -124.28
CA ASP A 5 110.30 24.75 -123.93
C ASP A 5 110.20 23.48 -123.06
N SER A 6 111.00 22.45 -123.36
CA SER A 6 111.03 21.24 -122.54
C SER A 6 111.48 21.52 -121.10
N ARG A 7 112.52 22.34 -120.90
CA ARG A 7 113.00 22.71 -119.55
C ARG A 7 111.96 23.54 -118.78
N TYR A 8 111.28 24.47 -119.44
CA TYR A 8 110.21 25.26 -118.83
C TYR A 8 109.02 24.39 -118.41
N LEU A 9 108.60 23.46 -119.28
CA LEU A 9 107.52 22.51 -118.96
C LEU A 9 107.88 21.63 -117.75
N TRP A 10 109.12 21.15 -117.64
CA TRP A 10 109.58 20.40 -116.46
C TRP A 10 109.56 21.24 -115.18
N ALA A 11 110.02 22.49 -115.24
CA ALA A 11 109.96 23.39 -114.09
C ALA A 11 108.52 23.69 -113.64
N GLU A 12 107.58 23.86 -114.59
CA GLU A 12 106.17 24.05 -114.25
C GLU A 12 105.53 22.78 -113.68
N VAL A 13 105.92 21.59 -114.18
CA VAL A 13 105.49 20.31 -113.59
C VAL A 13 105.98 20.17 -112.15
N ASP A 14 107.24 20.51 -111.87
CA ASP A 14 107.77 20.50 -110.50
C ASP A 14 107.07 21.54 -109.61
N ARG A 15 106.77 22.72 -110.14
CA ARG A 15 106.00 23.77 -109.44
C ARG A 15 104.59 23.30 -109.10
N LEU A 16 103.88 22.72 -110.06
CA LEU A 16 102.53 22.14 -109.87
C LEU A 16 102.56 20.99 -108.85
N LYS A 17 103.60 20.15 -108.86
CA LYS A 17 103.75 19.06 -107.89
C LYS A 17 103.90 19.60 -106.47
N THR A 18 104.71 20.64 -106.28
CA THR A 18 104.85 21.34 -104.98
C THR A 18 103.52 21.95 -104.55
N GLN A 19 102.83 22.66 -105.45
CA GLN A 19 101.51 23.24 -105.16
C GLN A 19 100.45 22.19 -104.80
N VAL A 20 100.41 21.06 -105.50
CA VAL A 20 99.50 19.95 -105.18
C VAL A 20 99.83 19.36 -103.81
N GLN A 21 101.11 19.25 -103.46
CA GLN A 21 101.53 18.75 -102.15
C GLN A 21 101.16 19.74 -101.03
N GLU A 22 101.39 21.03 -101.23
CA GLU A 22 100.96 22.10 -100.32
C GLU A 22 99.44 22.07 -100.14
N LEU A 23 98.67 22.00 -101.23
CA LEU A 23 97.21 21.92 -101.19
C LEU A 23 96.73 20.67 -100.45
N ARG A 24 97.39 19.52 -100.61
CA ARG A 24 97.08 18.30 -99.85
C ARG A 24 97.34 18.48 -98.36
N THR A 25 98.45 19.10 -97.98
CA THR A 25 98.76 19.37 -96.56
C THR A 25 97.78 20.37 -95.95
N ALA A 26 97.43 21.44 -96.68
CA ALA A 26 96.46 22.43 -96.24
C ALA A 26 95.06 21.82 -96.09
N ASN A 27 94.61 21.01 -97.05
CA ASN A 27 93.32 20.33 -96.97
C ASN A 27 93.26 19.39 -95.75
N ARG A 28 94.31 18.61 -95.51
CA ARG A 28 94.40 17.75 -94.32
C ARG A 28 94.26 18.56 -93.02
N LEU A 29 94.97 19.68 -92.90
CA LEU A 29 94.89 20.53 -91.72
C LEU A 29 93.49 21.14 -91.54
N THR A 30 92.84 21.57 -92.63
CA THR A 30 91.45 22.06 -92.54
C THR A 30 90.46 20.97 -92.13
N GLN A 31 90.70 19.72 -92.50
CA GLN A 31 89.86 18.60 -92.09
C GLN A 31 90.08 18.26 -90.61
N GLU A 32 91.32 18.29 -90.13
CA GLU A 32 91.65 18.12 -88.70
C GLU A 32 91.03 19.24 -87.84
N GLU A 33 91.10 20.50 -88.29
CA GLU A 33 90.46 21.63 -87.60
C GLU A 33 88.93 21.50 -87.59
N ARG A 34 88.31 21.10 -88.71
CA ARG A 34 86.86 20.81 -88.75
C ARG A 34 86.50 19.69 -87.78
N ALA A 35 87.24 18.58 -87.76
CA ALA A 35 87.00 17.48 -86.83
C ALA A 35 87.12 17.94 -85.36
N ARG A 36 88.17 18.72 -85.03
CA ARG A 36 88.36 19.30 -83.69
C ARG A 36 87.20 20.23 -83.29
N THR A 37 86.72 21.08 -84.19
CA THR A 37 85.56 21.94 -83.89
C THR A 37 84.27 21.16 -83.70
N THR A 38 84.04 20.08 -84.46
CA THR A 38 82.88 19.21 -84.27
C THR A 38 82.92 18.45 -82.95
N GLU A 39 84.10 17.99 -82.53
CA GLU A 39 84.30 17.33 -81.24
C GLU A 39 84.08 18.31 -80.08
N LEU A 40 84.61 19.54 -80.19
CA LEU A 40 84.37 20.59 -79.21
C LEU A 40 82.87 20.93 -79.11
N LEU A 41 82.18 21.07 -80.24
CA LEU A 41 80.73 21.32 -80.25
C LEU A 41 79.93 20.17 -79.63
N ALA A 42 80.35 18.91 -79.83
CA ALA A 42 79.73 17.73 -79.23
C ALA A 42 79.97 17.62 -77.71
N SER A 43 81.05 18.24 -77.20
CA SER A 43 81.32 18.28 -75.75
C SER A 43 80.45 19.26 -74.98
N TYR A 44 79.77 20.20 -75.66
CA TYR A 44 78.80 21.07 -75.01
C TYR A 44 77.45 20.37 -74.83
N VAL A 45 76.85 20.60 -73.67
CA VAL A 45 75.49 20.16 -73.37
C VAL A 45 74.53 20.85 -74.35
N SER A 46 73.75 20.04 -75.07
CA SER A 46 72.73 20.58 -75.97
C SER A 46 71.60 21.23 -75.19
N ARG A 47 70.95 22.24 -75.79
CA ARG A 47 69.78 22.90 -75.21
C ARG A 47 68.70 21.91 -74.77
N ALA A 48 68.45 20.87 -75.56
CA ALA A 48 67.45 19.84 -75.25
C ALA A 48 67.80 19.05 -73.97
N GLN A 49 69.08 18.76 -73.72
CA GLN A 49 69.52 18.09 -72.49
C GLN A 49 69.37 19.00 -71.27
N LEU A 50 69.66 20.31 -71.42
CA LEU A 50 69.49 21.29 -70.35
C LEU A 50 68.01 21.53 -70.04
N ASP A 51 67.15 21.64 -71.05
CA ASP A 51 65.70 21.79 -70.88
C ASP A 51 65.08 20.55 -70.20
N ALA A 52 65.53 19.34 -70.58
CA ALA A 52 65.11 18.11 -69.91
C ALA A 52 65.55 18.08 -68.44
N ALA A 53 66.81 18.42 -68.15
CA ALA A 53 67.33 18.48 -66.78
C ALA A 53 66.58 19.51 -65.93
N LEU A 54 66.29 20.70 -66.48
CA LEU A 54 65.48 21.72 -65.80
C LEU A 54 64.06 21.24 -65.53
N SER A 55 63.42 20.58 -66.52
CA SER A 55 62.08 20.02 -66.35
C SER A 55 62.04 18.96 -65.23
N THR A 56 63.04 18.08 -65.16
CA THR A 56 63.16 17.11 -64.07
C THR A 56 63.33 17.81 -62.73
N LYS A 57 64.24 18.80 -62.64
CA LYS A 57 64.46 19.61 -61.43
C LYS A 57 63.17 20.30 -60.93
N ILE A 58 62.38 20.86 -61.84
CA ILE A 58 61.10 21.50 -61.51
C ILE A 58 60.10 20.46 -61.02
N SER A 59 60.02 19.31 -61.69
CA SER A 59 59.13 18.22 -61.29
C SER A 59 59.49 17.65 -59.91
N GLU A 60 60.78 17.45 -59.62
CA GLU A 60 61.26 16.99 -58.31
C GLU A 60 60.89 17.99 -57.21
N ALA A 61 61.20 19.27 -57.41
CA ALA A 61 60.86 20.32 -56.44
C ALA A 61 59.34 20.41 -56.18
N GLN A 62 58.53 20.19 -57.22
CA GLN A 62 57.08 20.19 -57.09
C GLN A 62 56.55 18.95 -56.36
N VAL A 63 57.12 17.78 -56.60
CA VAL A 63 56.79 16.54 -55.87
C VAL A 63 57.15 16.69 -54.39
N ASP A 64 58.31 17.26 -54.07
CA ASP A 64 58.73 17.51 -52.69
C ASP A 64 57.74 18.43 -51.97
N ALA A 65 57.36 19.55 -52.59
CA ALA A 65 56.37 20.46 -52.02
C ALA A 65 54.99 19.81 -51.80
N GLN A 66 54.56 18.94 -52.72
CA GLN A 66 53.32 18.16 -52.57
C GLN A 66 53.42 17.14 -51.45
N MET A 67 54.57 16.46 -51.31
CA MET A 67 54.82 15.50 -50.23
C MET A 67 54.83 16.17 -48.86
N ASP A 68 55.45 17.34 -48.73
CA ASP A 68 55.43 18.09 -47.47
C ASP A 68 54.00 18.54 -47.11
N THR A 69 53.24 18.99 -48.10
CA THR A 69 51.81 19.32 -47.90
C THR A 69 51.00 18.10 -47.46
N LEU A 70 51.23 16.94 -48.09
CA LEU A 70 50.56 15.70 -47.73
C LEU A 70 50.93 15.26 -46.31
N ARG A 71 52.22 15.33 -45.94
CA ARG A 71 52.70 15.00 -44.60
C ARG A 71 52.06 15.89 -43.54
N ALA A 72 51.97 17.20 -43.79
CA ALA A 72 51.29 18.14 -42.90
C ALA A 72 49.80 17.79 -42.73
N LYS A 73 49.08 17.50 -43.83
CA LYS A 73 47.67 17.09 -43.77
C LYS A 73 47.47 15.77 -43.02
N ILE A 74 48.36 14.80 -43.21
CA ILE A 74 48.32 13.53 -42.47
C ILE A 74 48.52 13.77 -40.97
N SER A 75 49.48 14.61 -40.58
CA SER A 75 49.70 14.96 -39.17
C SER A 75 48.44 15.55 -38.56
N VAL A 76 47.85 16.57 -39.20
CA VAL A 76 46.62 17.21 -38.72
C VAL A 76 45.46 16.21 -38.59
N ASN A 77 45.28 15.32 -39.56
CA ASN A 77 44.24 14.28 -39.49
C ASN A 77 44.49 13.27 -38.35
N MET A 78 45.75 12.92 -38.08
CA MET A 78 46.10 12.01 -36.99
C MET A 78 45.84 12.66 -35.63
N ASP A 79 46.18 13.95 -35.48
CA ASP A 79 45.91 14.74 -34.27
C ASP A 79 44.39 14.84 -34.03
N GLN A 80 43.63 15.20 -35.06
CA GLN A 80 42.15 15.23 -34.99
C GLN A 80 41.55 13.87 -34.63
N LYS A 81 42.09 12.77 -35.17
CA LYS A 81 41.61 11.43 -34.84
C LYS A 81 41.91 11.06 -33.39
N ALA A 82 43.09 11.44 -32.87
CA ALA A 82 43.43 11.25 -31.47
C ALA A 82 42.49 12.03 -30.55
N ASP A 83 42.16 13.28 -30.90
CA ASP A 83 41.21 14.10 -30.16
C ASP A 83 39.81 13.48 -30.13
N VAL A 84 39.31 12.97 -31.27
CA VAL A 84 38.02 12.27 -31.34
C VAL A 84 38.02 11.00 -30.48
N ALA A 85 39.10 10.21 -30.50
CA ALA A 85 39.22 9.03 -29.67
C ALA A 85 39.17 9.39 -28.17
N ALA A 86 39.90 10.44 -27.77
CA ALA A 86 39.88 10.95 -26.40
C ALA A 86 38.48 11.43 -25.98
N LEU A 87 37.76 12.14 -26.86
CA LEU A 87 36.38 12.57 -26.61
C LEU A 87 35.42 11.39 -26.41
N VAL A 88 35.53 10.33 -27.23
CA VAL A 88 34.71 9.12 -27.07
C VAL A 88 35.00 8.44 -25.74
N THR A 89 36.27 8.33 -25.34
CA THR A 89 36.64 7.75 -24.03
C THR A 89 36.08 8.57 -22.87
N LEU A 90 36.18 9.90 -22.93
CA LEU A 90 35.62 10.80 -21.92
C LEU A 90 34.08 10.68 -21.85
N GLN A 91 33.41 10.60 -23.00
CA GLN A 91 31.96 10.44 -23.06
C GLN A 91 31.51 9.12 -22.44
N ASN A 92 32.19 8.01 -22.74
CA ASN A 92 31.89 6.71 -22.15
C ASN A 92 32.11 6.71 -20.64
N SER A 93 33.23 7.25 -20.17
CA SER A 93 33.49 7.39 -18.73
C SER A 93 32.42 8.21 -18.02
N LYS A 94 31.94 9.31 -18.63
CA LYS A 94 30.86 10.12 -18.08
C LYS A 94 29.52 9.36 -18.04
N LEU A 95 29.23 8.55 -19.06
CA LEU A 95 28.06 7.67 -19.07
C LEU A 95 28.14 6.64 -17.95
N ASP A 96 29.30 6.02 -17.73
CA ASP A 96 29.51 5.03 -16.66
C ASP A 96 29.28 5.65 -15.28
N VAL A 97 29.80 6.86 -15.03
CA VAL A 97 29.56 7.60 -13.77
C VAL A 97 28.07 7.91 -13.60
N SER A 98 27.39 8.37 -14.66
CA SER A 98 25.95 8.66 -14.60
C SER A 98 25.11 7.40 -14.33
N VAL A 99 25.48 6.25 -14.90
CA VAL A 99 24.80 4.97 -14.65
C VAL A 99 25.06 4.50 -13.22
N PHE A 100 26.28 4.67 -12.71
CA PHE A 100 26.61 4.38 -11.32
C PHE A 100 25.78 5.22 -10.35
N ASP A 101 25.71 6.54 -10.55
CA ASP A 101 24.92 7.45 -9.71
C ASP A 101 23.42 7.10 -9.73
N SER A 102 22.88 6.75 -10.90
CA SER A 102 21.50 6.28 -11.03
C SER A 102 21.26 4.99 -10.23
N ASN A 103 22.17 4.02 -10.32
CA ASN A 103 22.06 2.76 -9.58
C ASN A 103 22.14 2.99 -8.06
N VAL A 104 23.01 3.90 -7.60
CA VAL A 104 23.10 4.28 -6.18
C VAL A 104 21.78 4.91 -5.71
N TRP A 105 21.19 5.79 -6.51
CA TRP A 105 19.89 6.40 -6.21
C TRP A 105 18.77 5.36 -6.13
N ASP A 106 18.72 4.41 -7.07
CA ASP A 106 17.72 3.34 -7.08
C ASP A 106 17.87 2.40 -5.88
N LEU A 107 19.10 2.05 -5.51
CA LEU A 107 19.39 1.27 -4.29
C LEU A 107 18.97 2.02 -3.03
N GLN A 108 19.22 3.33 -2.95
CA GLN A 108 18.79 4.14 -1.83
C GLN A 108 17.26 4.20 -1.73
N LYS A 109 16.57 4.36 -2.86
CA LYS A 109 15.10 4.34 -2.91
C LYS A 109 14.53 2.99 -2.45
N LEU A 110 15.12 1.88 -2.90
CA LEU A 110 14.75 0.54 -2.46
C LEU A 110 14.95 0.37 -0.96
N ARG A 111 16.10 0.81 -0.43
CA ARG A 111 16.39 0.79 1.00
C ARG A 111 15.34 1.55 1.79
N THR A 112 15.03 2.79 1.41
CA THR A 112 14.02 3.60 2.10
C THR A 112 12.64 2.95 2.05
N SER A 113 12.27 2.34 0.92
CA SER A 113 11.02 1.59 0.80
C SER A 113 10.97 0.36 1.70
N MET A 114 12.07 -0.38 1.83
CA MET A 114 12.17 -1.53 2.75
C MET A 114 12.10 -1.09 4.21
N GLU A 115 12.82 -0.02 4.58
CA GLU A 115 12.78 0.54 5.93
C GLU A 115 11.37 1.00 6.30
N GLN A 116 10.65 1.65 5.37
CA GLN A 116 9.26 2.05 5.59
C GLN A 116 8.34 0.83 5.74
N ASN A 117 8.47 -0.18 4.88
CA ASN A 117 7.68 -1.40 4.99
C ASN A 117 7.91 -2.12 6.32
N LEU A 118 9.16 -2.19 6.80
CA LEU A 118 9.46 -2.73 8.13
C LEU A 118 8.79 -1.91 9.23
N ARG A 119 8.83 -0.58 9.16
CA ARG A 119 8.14 0.30 10.12
C ARG A 119 6.63 0.07 10.11
N ASP A 120 6.03 -0.07 8.94
CA ASP A 120 4.59 -0.33 8.79
C ASP A 120 4.21 -1.71 9.33
N LEU A 121 5.05 -2.72 9.10
CA LEU A 121 4.88 -4.06 9.66
C LEU A 121 4.95 -4.04 11.20
N PHE A 122 5.92 -3.31 11.76
CA PHE A 122 6.04 -3.11 13.21
C PHE A 122 4.84 -2.35 13.79
N ALA A 123 4.36 -1.31 13.11
CA ALA A 123 3.18 -0.56 13.54
C ALA A 123 1.91 -1.44 13.52
N SER A 124 1.74 -2.26 12.48
CA SER A 124 0.65 -3.23 12.38
C SER A 124 0.74 -4.28 13.48
N PHE A 125 1.93 -4.83 13.72
CA PHE A 125 2.16 -5.79 14.80
C PHE A 125 1.85 -5.19 16.18
N ALA A 126 2.34 -3.98 16.46
CA ALA A 126 2.05 -3.27 17.70
C ALA A 126 0.54 -3.04 17.87
N SER A 127 -0.16 -2.62 16.82
CA SER A 127 -1.62 -2.45 16.84
C SER A 127 -2.36 -3.77 17.11
N GLN A 128 -1.93 -4.87 16.50
CA GLN A 128 -2.53 -6.19 16.75
C GLN A 128 -2.30 -6.65 18.19
N LEU A 129 -1.09 -6.40 18.73
CA LEU A 129 -0.73 -6.76 20.09
C LEU A 129 -1.53 -5.92 21.10
N GLU A 130 -1.65 -4.61 20.88
CA GLU A 130 -2.51 -3.73 21.67
C GLU A 130 -3.97 -4.21 21.64
N GLN A 131 -4.48 -4.59 20.47
CA GLN A 131 -5.85 -5.11 20.33
C GLN A 131 -6.03 -6.44 21.06
N GLN A 132 -5.06 -7.35 21.02
CA GLN A 132 -5.07 -8.60 21.78
C GLN A 132 -4.99 -8.37 23.29
N VAL A 133 -4.16 -7.43 23.75
CA VAL A 133 -4.06 -7.10 25.18
C VAL A 133 -5.37 -6.48 25.66
N ARG A 134 -5.93 -5.53 24.91
CA ARG A 134 -7.24 -4.94 25.23
C ARG A 134 -8.36 -5.98 25.26
N SER A 135 -8.38 -6.93 24.32
CA SER A 135 -9.40 -7.97 24.32
C SER A 135 -9.24 -8.94 25.49
N LYS A 136 -8.02 -9.32 25.87
CA LYS A 136 -7.77 -10.13 27.07
C LYS A 136 -8.16 -9.40 28.35
N LEU A 137 -7.79 -8.13 28.51
CA LEU A 137 -8.22 -7.31 29.64
C LEU A 137 -9.74 -7.19 29.72
N ALA A 138 -10.42 -6.96 28.58
CA ALA A 138 -11.88 -6.91 28.54
C ALA A 138 -12.52 -8.25 28.93
N ILE A 139 -11.92 -9.39 28.54
CA ILE A 139 -12.36 -10.72 28.96
C ILE A 139 -12.13 -10.94 30.45
N GLU A 140 -10.98 -10.53 30.99
CA GLU A 140 -10.69 -10.61 32.43
C GLU A 140 -11.65 -9.73 33.25
N ASP A 141 -11.92 -8.50 32.80
CA ASP A 141 -12.91 -7.61 33.41
C ASP A 141 -14.33 -8.18 33.31
N PHE A 142 -14.71 -8.75 32.16
CA PHE A 142 -16.00 -9.42 32.00
C PHE A 142 -16.14 -10.60 32.96
N ILE A 143 -15.12 -11.46 33.08
CA ILE A 143 -15.10 -12.57 34.03
C ILE A 143 -15.20 -12.02 35.47
N ARG A 144 -14.49 -10.94 35.81
CA ARG A 144 -14.55 -10.35 37.15
C ARG A 144 -15.92 -9.77 37.49
N VAL A 145 -16.60 -9.15 36.53
CA VAL A 145 -17.93 -8.53 36.75
C VAL A 145 -19.03 -9.59 36.81
N PHE A 146 -19.00 -10.59 35.94
CA PHE A 146 -20.10 -11.55 35.78
C PHE A 146 -19.88 -12.90 36.47
N ASN A 147 -18.69 -13.16 37.02
CA ASN A 147 -18.44 -14.37 37.79
C ASN A 147 -18.59 -14.10 39.31
N PRO A 148 -19.69 -14.54 39.95
CA PRO A 148 -19.92 -14.33 41.38
C PRO A 148 -18.89 -15.01 42.28
N ASP A 149 -18.16 -16.00 41.77
CA ASP A 149 -17.03 -16.63 42.47
C ASP A 149 -15.78 -15.74 42.51
N ALA A 150 -15.59 -14.85 41.52
CA ALA A 150 -14.41 -14.00 41.40
C ALA A 150 -14.57 -12.61 42.06
N ASN A 151 -15.81 -12.13 42.23
CA ASN A 151 -16.12 -10.84 42.83
C ASN A 151 -16.38 -10.89 44.34
N GLY A 152 -16.34 -12.09 44.95
CA GLY A 152 -16.61 -12.29 46.38
C GLY A 152 -18.07 -12.08 46.80
N GLN A 153 -18.96 -11.75 45.85
CA GLN A 153 -20.37 -11.46 46.12
C GLN A 153 -21.22 -12.73 46.24
N LYS A 154 -20.66 -13.92 45.95
CA LYS A 154 -21.37 -15.19 46.14
C LYS A 154 -21.90 -15.37 47.56
N ALA A 155 -21.08 -15.07 48.57
CA ALA A 155 -21.52 -15.16 49.96
C ALA A 155 -22.64 -14.16 50.29
N GLU A 156 -22.61 -12.96 49.71
CA GLU A 156 -23.65 -11.94 49.88
C GLU A 156 -24.95 -12.34 49.17
N LEU A 157 -24.86 -12.89 47.96
CA LEU A 157 -25.97 -13.44 47.19
C LEU A 157 -26.60 -14.65 47.91
N ASP A 158 -25.79 -15.58 48.42
CA ASP A 158 -26.25 -16.74 49.18
C ASP A 158 -26.90 -16.30 50.52
N THR A 159 -26.36 -15.25 51.15
CA THR A 159 -26.94 -14.65 52.37
C THR A 159 -28.25 -13.94 52.07
N ALA A 160 -28.34 -13.21 50.96
CA ALA A 160 -29.56 -12.56 50.50
C ALA A 160 -30.63 -13.59 50.13
N ALA A 161 -30.27 -14.66 49.41
CA ALA A 161 -31.15 -15.79 49.10
C ALA A 161 -31.65 -16.47 50.39
N SER A 162 -30.77 -16.70 51.36
CA SER A 162 -31.15 -17.26 52.67
C SER A 162 -32.09 -16.33 53.45
N ARG A 163 -31.86 -15.02 53.40
CA ARG A 163 -32.74 -14.01 54.03
C ARG A 163 -34.10 -13.97 53.33
N MET A 164 -34.13 -14.01 52.00
CA MET A 164 -35.37 -14.06 51.22
C MET A 164 -36.15 -15.34 51.53
N SER A 165 -35.50 -16.50 51.61
CA SER A 165 -36.14 -17.74 52.04
C SER A 165 -36.79 -17.59 53.41
N LYS A 166 -36.05 -17.07 54.41
CA LYS A 166 -36.59 -16.83 55.75
C LYS A 166 -37.78 -15.87 55.76
N MET A 167 -37.73 -14.80 54.96
CA MET A 167 -38.86 -13.88 54.82
C MET A 167 -40.07 -14.56 54.18
N THR A 168 -39.86 -15.40 53.17
CA THR A 168 -40.92 -16.19 52.55
C THR A 168 -41.56 -17.13 53.57
N ASP A 169 -40.75 -17.84 54.38
CA ASP A 169 -41.24 -18.72 55.44
C ASP A 169 -42.03 -17.93 56.50
N GLN A 170 -41.58 -16.72 56.86
CA GLN A 170 -42.29 -15.82 57.78
C GLN A 170 -43.63 -15.35 57.20
N LEU A 171 -43.67 -14.99 55.92
CA LEU A 171 -44.91 -14.61 55.24
C LEU A 171 -45.89 -15.78 55.14
N GLU A 172 -45.39 -16.98 54.89
CA GLU A 172 -46.21 -18.20 54.88
C GLU A 172 -46.77 -18.48 56.28
N SER A 173 -45.96 -18.37 57.33
CA SER A 173 -46.40 -18.49 58.72
C SER A 173 -47.48 -17.45 59.07
N LEU A 174 -47.29 -16.19 58.67
CA LEU A 174 -48.26 -15.12 58.88
C LEU A 174 -49.57 -15.37 58.11
N SER A 175 -49.47 -15.86 56.87
CA SER A 175 -50.61 -16.27 56.05
C SER A 175 -51.43 -17.37 56.72
N ASN A 176 -50.74 -18.39 57.26
CA ASN A 176 -51.35 -19.49 58.00
C ASN A 176 -52.01 -19.03 59.31
N TYR A 177 -51.40 -18.08 60.02
CA TYR A 177 -52.01 -17.49 61.21
C TYR A 177 -53.27 -16.68 60.86
N MET A 178 -53.20 -15.83 59.83
CA MET A 178 -54.33 -15.02 59.36
C MET A 178 -55.48 -15.84 58.79
N SER A 179 -55.20 -16.98 58.15
CA SER A 179 -56.24 -17.91 57.71
C SER A 179 -56.89 -18.62 58.91
N GLY A 180 -56.09 -19.05 59.90
CA GLY A 180 -56.60 -19.60 61.15
C GLY A 180 -57.45 -18.62 61.96
N GLU A 181 -57.05 -17.34 62.02
CA GLU A 181 -57.82 -16.26 62.65
C GLU A 181 -59.17 -16.06 61.96
N ARG A 182 -59.18 -15.98 60.62
CA ARG A 182 -60.42 -15.88 59.84
C ARG A 182 -61.33 -17.09 60.06
N GLN A 183 -60.78 -18.30 60.16
CA GLN A 183 -61.55 -19.51 60.48
C GLN A 183 -62.20 -19.41 61.87
N ARG A 184 -61.45 -18.96 62.89
CA ARG A 184 -61.96 -18.79 64.26
C ARG A 184 -63.06 -17.73 64.31
N GLN A 185 -62.89 -16.62 63.61
CA GLN A 185 -63.91 -15.57 63.53
C GLN A 185 -65.22 -16.10 62.92
N ARG A 186 -65.13 -16.96 61.90
CA ARG A 186 -66.33 -17.64 61.34
C ARG A 186 -67.00 -18.54 62.37
N LEU A 187 -66.24 -19.37 63.09
CA LEU A 187 -66.79 -20.24 64.14
C LEU A 187 -67.46 -19.44 65.27
N VAL A 188 -66.88 -18.32 65.68
CA VAL A 188 -67.48 -17.42 66.68
C VAL A 188 -68.77 -16.78 66.15
N ALA A 189 -68.78 -16.36 64.89
CA ALA A 189 -69.98 -15.83 64.25
C ALA A 189 -71.11 -16.88 64.20
N GLU A 190 -70.79 -18.13 63.83
CA GLU A 190 -71.74 -19.25 63.84
C GLU A 190 -72.27 -19.54 65.25
N LEU A 191 -71.40 -19.57 66.27
CA LEU A 191 -71.79 -19.71 67.68
C LEU A 191 -72.73 -18.59 68.14
N ASN A 192 -72.44 -17.33 67.76
CA ASN A 192 -73.29 -16.20 68.09
C ASN A 192 -74.67 -16.29 67.43
N VAL A 193 -74.74 -16.73 66.17
CA VAL A 193 -76.02 -16.98 65.48
C VAL A 193 -76.80 -18.09 66.18
N ASN A 194 -76.14 -19.20 66.51
CA ASN A 194 -76.76 -20.33 67.22
C ASN A 194 -77.27 -19.93 68.61
N MET A 195 -76.54 -19.09 69.35
CA MET A 195 -76.97 -18.52 70.63
C MET A 195 -78.21 -17.62 70.47
N LEU A 196 -78.24 -16.80 69.42
CA LEU A 196 -79.39 -15.95 69.09
C LEU A 196 -80.63 -16.79 68.76
N ASP A 197 -80.47 -17.85 67.97
CA ASP A 197 -81.57 -18.76 67.62
C ASP A 197 -82.04 -19.57 68.83
N LEU A 198 -81.14 -20.01 69.72
CA LEU A 198 -81.51 -20.64 70.98
C LEU A 198 -82.30 -19.67 71.88
N SER A 199 -81.87 -18.41 71.97
CA SER A 199 -82.57 -17.38 72.74
C SER A 199 -83.95 -17.05 72.16
N ARG A 200 -84.07 -16.99 70.82
CA ARG A 200 -85.37 -16.89 70.13
C ARG A 200 -86.25 -18.10 70.42
N LYS A 201 -85.71 -19.32 70.41
CA LYS A 201 -86.45 -20.54 70.75
C LYS A 201 -86.93 -20.54 72.19
N GLN A 202 -86.07 -20.18 73.15
CA GLN A 202 -86.48 -20.02 74.55
C GLN A 202 -87.57 -18.96 74.72
N THR A 203 -87.51 -17.86 73.96
CA THR A 203 -88.54 -16.82 73.98
C THR A 203 -89.85 -17.33 73.36
N ALA A 204 -89.78 -18.09 72.26
CA ALA A 204 -90.94 -18.73 71.64
C ALA A 204 -91.59 -19.77 72.58
N ASP A 205 -90.79 -20.59 73.26
CA ASP A 205 -91.25 -21.55 74.27
C ASP A 205 -91.89 -20.82 75.46
N ARG A 206 -91.32 -19.70 75.91
CA ARG A 206 -91.91 -18.89 76.97
C ARG A 206 -93.26 -18.28 76.54
N ASN A 207 -93.34 -17.79 75.30
CA ASN A 207 -94.59 -17.25 74.74
C ASN A 207 -95.66 -18.35 74.56
N SER A 208 -95.29 -19.56 74.16
CA SER A 208 -96.24 -20.68 74.03
C SER A 208 -96.76 -21.14 75.40
N ILE A 209 -95.92 -21.13 76.44
CA ILE A 209 -96.35 -21.37 77.83
C ILE A 209 -97.37 -20.32 78.28
N VAL A 210 -97.12 -19.03 78.01
CA VAL A 210 -98.06 -17.95 78.33
C VAL A 210 -99.39 -18.12 77.56
N GLN A 211 -99.35 -18.50 76.29
CA GLN A 211 -100.55 -18.79 75.51
C GLN A 211 -101.34 -19.98 76.08
N LEU A 212 -100.67 -21.04 76.52
CA LEU A 212 -101.31 -22.19 77.18
C LEU A 212 -101.94 -21.80 78.53
N GLN A 213 -101.27 -20.96 79.33
CA GLN A 213 -101.84 -20.43 80.57
C GLN A 213 -103.08 -19.57 80.30
N SER A 214 -103.02 -18.67 79.31
CA SER A 214 -104.17 -17.84 78.92
C SER A 214 -105.33 -18.68 78.37
N SER A 215 -105.05 -19.76 77.62
CA SER A 215 -106.07 -20.71 77.15
C SER A 215 -106.66 -21.52 78.31
N GLY A 216 -105.87 -21.84 79.34
CA GLY A 216 -106.33 -22.47 80.57
C GLY A 216 -107.25 -21.57 81.40
N GLU A 217 -106.95 -20.27 81.50
CA GLU A 217 -107.78 -19.27 82.19
C GLU A 217 -109.09 -18.94 81.45
N ILE A 218 -109.10 -19.01 80.11
CA ILE A 218 -110.33 -18.89 79.32
C ILE A 218 -111.22 -20.12 79.53
N ARG A 219 -110.62 -21.33 79.54
CA ARG A 219 -111.36 -22.58 79.71
C ARG A 219 -111.97 -22.73 81.11
N THR A 220 -111.35 -22.18 82.16
CA THR A 220 -111.92 -22.13 83.52
C THR A 220 -112.97 -21.05 83.70
N ARG A 221 -112.92 -19.93 82.95
CA ARG A 221 -113.99 -18.93 82.93
C ARG A 221 -115.26 -19.41 82.22
N ASP A 222 -115.11 -20.21 81.16
CA ASP A 222 -116.25 -20.74 80.41
C ASP A 222 -116.98 -21.87 81.16
N THR A 223 -116.29 -22.67 81.97
CA THR A 223 -116.95 -23.64 82.87
C THR A 223 -117.67 -22.98 84.05
N CYS A 224 -117.17 -21.86 84.58
CA CYS A 224 -117.86 -21.11 85.64
C CYS A 224 -119.06 -20.27 85.16
N ARG A 225 -119.25 -20.07 83.84
CA ARG A 225 -120.41 -19.36 83.28
C ARG A 225 -121.61 -20.27 82.96
N LEU A 226 -121.41 -21.58 82.84
CA LEU A 226 -122.48 -22.54 82.55
C LEU A 226 -123.24 -23.00 83.81
N ASP A 227 -122.70 -22.80 85.01
CA ASP A 227 -123.34 -23.16 86.28
C ASP A 227 -124.22 -22.04 86.91
N GLY A 228 -124.40 -20.90 86.23
CA GLY A 228 -125.01 -19.69 86.83
C GLY A 228 -126.25 -19.09 86.15
N TYR A 229 -126.84 -19.69 85.10
CA TYR A 229 -127.85 -19.02 84.26
C TYR A 229 -129.12 -19.80 83.89
N GLU A 230 -129.60 -20.76 84.69
CA GLU A 230 -130.98 -21.29 84.58
C GLU A 230 -131.73 -21.41 85.92
N ILE A 231 -131.50 -20.47 86.86
CA ILE A 231 -132.43 -20.16 87.96
C ILE A 231 -132.64 -18.64 87.96
N GLU A 232 -133.43 -18.12 87.02
CA GLU A 232 -134.15 -16.82 87.11
C GLU A 232 -134.81 -16.51 85.75
N GLY A 233 -136.12 -16.77 85.64
CA GLY A 233 -136.85 -16.54 84.39
C GLY A 233 -138.32 -16.98 84.37
N GLN A 234 -138.84 -17.61 85.43
CA GLN A 234 -140.28 -17.60 85.73
C GLN A 234 -140.60 -16.34 86.54
N GLN A 235 -140.98 -15.25 85.85
CA GLN A 235 -141.87 -14.16 86.30
C GLN A 235 -141.55 -12.88 85.51
N ARG A 236 -142.26 -12.66 84.39
CA ARG A 236 -142.70 -11.34 83.88
C ARG A 236 -143.41 -11.53 82.53
N GLN A 237 -144.68 -11.90 82.58
CA GLN A 237 -145.75 -11.45 81.67
C GLN A 237 -147.10 -12.01 82.15
N SER A 238 -147.58 -11.41 83.23
CA SER A 238 -149.01 -11.18 83.50
C SER A 238 -149.17 -9.67 83.68
N ALA A 239 -150.20 -9.12 83.02
CA ALA A 239 -150.61 -7.70 82.92
C ALA A 239 -149.95 -6.86 81.79
N GLN A 240 -150.33 -7.15 80.54
CA GLN A 240 -151.40 -6.38 79.87
C GLN A 240 -152.15 -7.27 78.88
#